data_AF-A0A0K8Q960-F1
#
_entry.id   AF-A0A0K8Q960-F1
#
_cell.length_a   1.000
_cell.length_b   1.000
_cell.length_c   1.000
_cell.angle_alpha   90.00
_cell.angle_beta   90.00
_cell.angle_gamma   90.00
#
_symmetry.space_group_name_H-M   'P 1'
#
loop_
_entity.id
_entity.type
_entity.pdbx_description
1 polymer ?
#
loop_
_entity_poly.entity_id
_entity_poly.type
_entity_poly.pdbx_seq_one_letter_code
_entity_poly.pdbx_strand_id
1 'polypeptide(L)'
;MESVNTDVSEAAGTTSGPAAAEVPDAPTLGQILLAVEELWPESLAEEWDEVGLVAGHPLSPITRIMFAVDATLDVIEEAIEWGAELLIAHHPLLLKGVTSVAATSAKGRAVHRLIESGPAC
;
A
#
# COMPACT_ATOMS: atom_id res chain seq x y z
N MET A 1 -39.93 56.88 13.52
CA MET A 1 -40.53 55.80 12.70
C MET A 1 -39.44 55.37 11.73
N GLU A 2 -38.87 54.17 11.76
CA GLU A 2 -39.18 52.88 12.38
C GLU A 2 -37.82 52.24 12.75
N SER A 3 -37.62 51.87 14.00
CA SER A 3 -37.70 50.48 14.51
C SER A 3 -36.45 49.65 14.24
N VAL A 4 -35.64 49.61 15.29
CA VAL A 4 -34.67 48.59 15.72
C VAL A 4 -34.94 47.19 15.16
N ASN A 5 -33.87 46.49 14.75
CA ASN A 5 -33.69 45.13 15.25
C ASN A 5 -32.25 44.88 15.68
N THR A 6 -32.11 44.70 16.98
CA THR A 6 -30.97 44.18 17.72
C THR A 6 -31.14 42.68 17.75
N ASP A 7 -30.14 41.91 17.34
CA ASP A 7 -29.95 40.59 17.94
C ASP A 7 -28.47 40.23 17.96
N VAL A 8 -27.94 40.22 19.18
CA VAL A 8 -26.75 39.49 19.59
C VAL A 8 -27.28 38.24 20.28
N SER A 9 -26.96 37.07 19.76
CA SER A 9 -26.74 35.89 20.60
C SER A 9 -25.84 34.91 19.87
N GLU A 10 -24.68 34.66 20.47
CA GLU A 10 -23.85 33.49 20.24
C GLU A 10 -24.59 32.21 20.62
N ALA A 11 -24.24 31.12 19.94
CA ALA A 11 -23.60 29.93 20.52
C ALA A 11 -24.16 28.61 20.00
N ALA A 12 -23.20 27.76 19.64
CA ALA A 12 -23.20 26.31 19.81
C ALA A 12 -24.19 25.50 18.96
N GLY A 13 -23.66 25.01 17.84
CA GLY A 13 -24.22 23.89 17.10
C GLY A 13 -23.17 23.17 16.27
N THR A 14 -21.92 23.08 16.74
CA THR A 14 -20.96 22.12 16.19
C THR A 14 -21.48 20.74 16.52
N THR A 15 -22.19 20.11 15.58
CA THR A 15 -22.42 18.67 15.62
C THR A 15 -21.08 17.99 15.39
N SER A 16 -20.35 17.81 16.49
CA SER A 16 -19.25 16.86 16.60
C SER A 16 -19.85 15.47 16.35
N GLY A 17 -19.80 15.03 15.08
CA GLY A 17 -19.75 13.59 14.81
C GLY A 17 -18.48 13.05 15.46
N PRO A 18 -18.46 11.77 15.89
CA PRO A 18 -17.29 11.23 16.55
C PRO A 18 -16.10 11.47 15.64
N ALA A 19 -15.13 12.25 16.13
CA ALA A 19 -13.87 12.48 15.46
C ALA A 19 -13.31 11.09 15.16
N ALA A 20 -13.33 10.71 13.88
CA ALA A 20 -12.51 9.63 13.40
C ALA A 20 -11.11 9.98 13.88
N ALA A 21 -10.56 9.14 14.76
CA ALA A 21 -9.22 9.33 15.26
C ALA A 21 -8.33 9.62 14.05
N GLU A 22 -7.69 10.79 14.02
CA GLU A 22 -6.68 11.12 13.02
C GLU A 22 -5.64 10.01 13.09
N VAL A 23 -5.76 9.05 12.18
CA VAL A 23 -4.70 8.11 11.90
C VAL A 23 -3.54 9.00 11.45
N PRO A 24 -2.35 8.92 12.06
CA PRO A 24 -1.20 9.64 11.53
C PRO A 24 -1.13 9.33 10.04
N ASP A 25 -0.94 10.35 9.19
CA ASP A 25 -0.90 10.23 7.73
C ASP A 25 -0.13 8.95 7.37
N ALA A 26 -0.86 7.95 6.86
CA ALA A 26 -0.31 6.61 6.69
C ALA A 26 0.94 6.71 5.81
N PRO A 27 2.05 6.03 6.16
CA PRO A 27 3.26 6.14 5.37
C PRO A 27 2.98 5.67 3.95
N THR A 28 3.55 6.37 2.98
CA THR A 28 3.41 5.97 1.58
C THR A 28 4.31 4.79 1.29
N LEU A 29 3.96 4.02 0.25
CA LEU A 29 4.83 2.96 -0.26
C LEU A 29 6.25 3.48 -0.53
N GLY A 30 6.40 4.70 -1.07
CA GLY A 30 7.70 5.32 -1.29
C GLY A 30 8.50 5.54 0.00
N GLN A 31 7.86 5.92 1.10
CA GLN A 31 8.52 6.04 2.41
C GLN A 31 8.93 4.68 2.96
N ILE A 32 8.12 3.65 2.73
CA ILE A 32 8.45 2.27 3.12
C ILE A 32 9.64 1.75 2.31
N LEU A 33 9.70 2.02 1.00
CA LEU A 33 10.83 1.62 0.16
C LEU A 33 12.14 2.25 0.63
N LEU A 34 12.12 3.50 1.11
CA LEU A 34 13.30 4.13 1.71
C LEU A 34 13.73 3.42 3.00
N ALA A 35 12.79 3.00 3.84
CA ALA A 35 13.09 2.23 5.04
C ALA A 35 13.61 0.82 4.71
N VAL A 36 13.07 0.19 3.66
CA VAL A 36 13.54 -1.09 3.12
C VAL A 36 14.99 -0.94 2.63
N GLU A 37 15.31 0.12 1.88
CA GLU A 37 16.68 0.39 1.42
C GLU A 37 17.66 0.64 2.58
N GLU A 38 17.22 1.26 3.68
CA GLU A 38 18.07 1.44 4.86
C GLU A 38 18.37 0.11 5.58
N LEU A 39 17.39 -0.79 5.66
CA LEU A 39 17.50 -2.07 6.35
C LEU A 39 18.18 -3.15 5.49
N TRP A 40 17.86 -3.17 4.20
CA TRP A 40 18.27 -4.14 3.20
C TRP A 40 18.68 -3.42 1.91
N PRO A 41 19.85 -2.77 1.90
CA PRO A 41 20.30 -2.01 0.74
C PRO A 41 20.38 -2.87 -0.53
N GLU A 42 19.87 -2.36 -1.64
CA GLU A 42 19.98 -3.00 -2.96
C GLU A 42 21.45 -3.26 -3.33
N SER A 43 22.39 -2.44 -2.83
CA SER A 43 23.83 -2.64 -3.03
C SER A 43 24.40 -3.94 -2.46
N LEU A 44 23.64 -4.66 -1.62
CA LEU A 44 23.99 -5.99 -1.12
C LEU A 44 23.48 -7.12 -2.02
N ALA A 45 22.63 -6.82 -2.99
CA ALA A 45 22.14 -7.80 -3.96
C ALA A 45 23.26 -8.20 -4.93
N GLU A 46 23.28 -9.47 -5.30
CA GLU A 46 24.21 -9.98 -6.31
C GLU A 46 23.76 -9.57 -7.71
N GLU A 47 24.67 -9.57 -8.69
CA GLU A 47 24.40 -9.13 -10.07
C GLU A 47 23.29 -9.91 -10.80
N TRP A 48 22.96 -11.10 -10.31
CA TRP A 48 21.92 -11.96 -10.88
C TRP A 48 20.55 -11.77 -10.22
N ASP A 49 20.48 -10.99 -9.15
CA ASP A 49 19.25 -10.77 -8.40
C ASP A 49 18.46 -9.60 -9.01
N GLU A 50 17.13 -9.74 -9.01
CA GLU A 50 16.20 -8.73 -9.53
C GLU A 50 15.32 -8.27 -8.39
N VAL A 51 15.87 -7.40 -7.54
CA VAL A 51 15.21 -6.88 -6.33
C VAL A 51 14.48 -5.56 -6.59
N GLY A 52 13.67 -5.15 -5.62
CA GLY A 52 12.92 -3.88 -5.67
C GLY A 52 11.42 -4.05 -5.87
N LEU A 53 10.74 -2.94 -6.17
CA LEU A 53 9.28 -2.91 -6.32
C LEU A 53 8.86 -3.60 -7.63
N VAL A 54 8.03 -4.64 -7.54
CA VAL A 54 7.52 -5.37 -8.70
C VAL A 54 6.24 -4.73 -9.24
N ALA A 55 5.29 -4.39 -8.36
CA ALA A 55 4.03 -3.76 -8.71
C ALA A 55 3.49 -2.92 -7.55
N GLY A 56 3.17 -1.65 -7.81
CA GLY A 56 2.60 -0.76 -6.81
C GLY A 56 2.72 0.70 -7.22
N HIS A 57 2.07 1.59 -6.49
CA HIS A 57 2.17 3.03 -6.71
C HIS A 57 2.87 3.69 -5.51
N PRO A 58 3.99 4.43 -5.69
CA PRO A 58 4.75 5.00 -4.57
C PRO A 58 3.97 5.94 -3.65
N LEU A 59 2.87 6.54 -4.14
CA LEU A 59 1.98 7.40 -3.34
C LEU A 59 0.87 6.64 -2.61
N SER A 60 0.77 5.32 -2.76
CA SER A 60 -0.24 4.54 -2.05
C SER A 60 0.01 4.61 -0.54
N PRO A 61 -1.00 4.93 0.29
CA PRO A 61 -0.89 4.82 1.73
C PRO A 61 -0.85 3.35 2.13
N ILE A 62 0.07 2.98 3.03
CA ILE A 62 0.27 1.61 3.49
C ILE A 62 0.31 1.61 5.01
N THR A 63 -0.55 0.82 5.61
CA THR A 63 -0.68 0.61 7.06
C THR A 63 -0.47 -0.86 7.44
N ARG A 64 -0.64 -1.79 6.50
CA ARG A 64 -0.47 -3.22 6.72
C ARG A 64 0.47 -3.86 5.70
N ILE A 65 1.55 -4.44 6.21
CA ILE A 65 2.60 -5.10 5.41
C ILE A 65 2.67 -6.59 5.81
N MET A 66 2.64 -7.48 4.82
CA MET A 66 2.93 -8.91 5.00
C MET A 66 4.34 -9.22 4.50
N PHE A 67 5.09 -10.03 5.24
CA PHE A 67 6.38 -10.56 4.82
C PHE A 67 6.24 -12.05 4.46
N ALA A 68 6.90 -12.48 3.39
CA ALA A 68 6.89 -13.87 2.94
C ALA A 68 8.25 -14.30 2.37
N VAL A 69 8.46 -15.61 2.24
CA VAL A 69 9.60 -16.14 1.48
C VAL A 69 9.30 -16.07 -0.02
N ASP A 70 8.15 -16.58 -0.44
CA ASP A 70 7.70 -16.64 -1.83
C ASP A 70 6.33 -15.99 -2.00
N ALA A 71 6.18 -15.14 -3.03
CA ALA A 71 4.89 -14.59 -3.45
C ALA A 71 4.08 -15.59 -4.31
N THR A 72 3.77 -16.76 -3.74
CA THR A 72 2.90 -17.75 -4.40
C THR A 72 1.45 -17.26 -4.46
N LEU A 73 0.62 -17.86 -5.33
CA LEU A 73 -0.80 -17.51 -5.39
C LEU A 73 -1.49 -17.70 -4.03
N ASP A 74 -1.20 -18.79 -3.31
CA ASP A 74 -1.80 -19.06 -2.01
C ASP A 74 -1.40 -17.99 -0.97
N VAL A 75 -0.14 -17.55 -0.97
CA VAL A 75 0.34 -16.45 -0.11
C VAL A 75 -0.29 -15.12 -0.49
N ILE A 76 -0.49 -14.86 -1.78
CA ILE A 76 -1.19 -13.66 -2.24
C ILE A 76 -2.64 -13.66 -1.77
N GLU A 77 -3.34 -14.80 -1.86
CA GLU A 77 -4.70 -14.92 -1.32
C GLU A 77 -4.72 -14.70 0.20
N GLU A 78 -3.76 -15.29 0.94
CA GLU A 78 -3.63 -15.06 2.39
C GLU A 78 -3.40 -13.58 2.71
N ALA A 79 -2.55 -12.89 1.95
CA ALA A 79 -2.30 -11.46 2.09
C ALA A 79 -3.57 -10.64 1.87
N ILE A 80 -4.35 -10.98 0.84
CA ILE A 80 -5.62 -10.31 0.52
C ILE A 80 -6.67 -10.55 1.60
N GLU A 81 -6.84 -11.80 2.03
CA GLU A 81 -7.78 -12.16 3.10
C GLU A 81 -7.43 -11.47 4.43
N TRP A 82 -6.13 -11.34 4.71
CA TRP A 82 -5.64 -10.60 5.87
C TRP A 82 -5.69 -9.08 5.68
N GLY A 83 -5.97 -8.57 4.49
CA GLY A 83 -6.05 -7.14 4.19
C GLY A 83 -4.69 -6.43 4.17
N ALA A 84 -3.63 -7.11 3.76
CA ALA A 84 -2.34 -6.49 3.50
C ALA A 84 -2.44 -5.53 2.31
N GLU A 85 -1.74 -4.41 2.40
CA GLU A 85 -1.63 -3.41 1.32
C GLU A 85 -0.26 -3.51 0.63
N LEU A 86 0.69 -4.22 1.24
CA LEU A 86 2.01 -4.51 0.69
C LEU A 86 2.45 -5.93 1.09
N LEU A 87 2.91 -6.71 0.12
CA LEU A 87 3.58 -8.00 0.31
C LEU A 87 5.07 -7.85 -0.01
N ILE A 88 5.94 -8.04 0.98
CA ILE A 88 7.39 -8.07 0.80
C ILE A 88 7.85 -9.53 0.79
N ALA A 89 8.33 -10.01 -0.35
CA ALA A 89 8.83 -11.37 -0.50
C ALA A 89 10.36 -11.41 -0.60
N HIS A 90 10.98 -12.44 0.02
CA HIS A 90 12.42 -12.64 -0.10
C HIS A 90 12.83 -13.03 -1.53
N HIS A 91 12.12 -13.97 -2.15
CA HIS A 91 12.38 -14.36 -3.53
C HIS A 91 11.65 -13.43 -4.50
N PRO A 92 12.34 -12.84 -5.50
CA PRO A 92 11.71 -12.02 -6.50
C PRO A 92 10.62 -12.76 -7.27
N LEU A 93 9.40 -12.21 -7.29
CA LEU A 93 8.31 -12.75 -8.11
C LEU A 93 8.72 -12.84 -9.59
N LEU A 94 9.46 -11.84 -10.06
CA LEU A 94 9.98 -11.72 -11.42
C LEU A 94 11.52 -11.74 -11.46
N LEU A 95 12.15 -12.83 -11.04
CA LEU A 95 13.62 -13.04 -11.08
C LEU A 95 14.30 -12.82 -12.45
N LYS A 96 13.54 -12.76 -13.55
CA LYS A 96 14.06 -12.47 -14.88
C LYS A 96 13.09 -11.54 -15.59
N GLY A 97 13.61 -10.66 -16.42
CA GLY A 97 12.80 -9.81 -17.30
C GLY A 97 11.74 -10.61 -18.04
N VAL A 98 10.50 -10.12 -17.97
CA VAL A 98 9.34 -10.72 -18.66
C VAL A 98 8.89 -9.83 -19.81
N THR A 99 8.50 -10.45 -20.93
CA THR A 99 7.92 -9.75 -22.08
C THR A 99 6.39 -9.76 -22.05
N SER A 100 5.78 -10.47 -21.10
CA SER A 100 4.33 -10.57 -20.92
C SER A 100 3.98 -10.85 -19.47
N VAL A 101 2.87 -10.26 -19.02
CA VAL A 101 2.23 -10.51 -17.71
C VAL A 101 0.83 -11.09 -17.87
N ALA A 102 0.51 -11.70 -19.02
CA ALA A 102 -0.84 -12.22 -19.27
C ALA A 102 -1.30 -13.21 -18.18
N ALA A 103 -2.54 -13.03 -17.70
CA ALA A 103 -3.20 -13.86 -16.70
C ALA A 103 -3.42 -15.34 -17.11
N THR A 104 -2.89 -15.77 -18.25
CA THR A 104 -2.87 -17.18 -18.69
C THR A 104 -1.70 -17.96 -18.11
N SER A 105 -0.66 -17.28 -17.59
CA SER A 105 0.49 -17.89 -16.91
C SER A 105 0.39 -17.78 -15.39
N ALA A 106 1.13 -18.61 -14.64
CA ALA A 106 1.13 -18.54 -13.17
C ALA A 106 1.61 -17.18 -12.64
N LYS A 107 2.75 -16.69 -13.15
CA LYS A 107 3.30 -15.37 -12.79
C LYS A 107 2.38 -14.23 -13.20
N GLY A 108 1.80 -14.30 -14.40
CA GLY A 108 0.83 -13.29 -14.85
C GLY A 108 -0.42 -13.26 -13.97
N ARG A 109 -0.97 -14.42 -13.58
CA ARG A 109 -2.08 -14.45 -12.61
C ARG A 109 -1.72 -13.82 -11.27
N ALA A 110 -0.51 -14.09 -10.76
CA ALA A 110 -0.04 -13.49 -9.51
C ALA A 110 0.01 -11.94 -9.62
N VAL A 111 0.62 -11.42 -10.69
CA VAL A 111 0.70 -9.97 -10.94
C VAL A 111 -0.69 -9.35 -11.08
N HIS A 112 -1.57 -9.96 -11.88
CA HIS A 112 -2.95 -9.51 -12.03
C HIS A 112 -3.70 -9.51 -10.70
N ARG A 113 -3.57 -10.59 -9.91
CA ARG A 113 -4.25 -10.71 -8.63
C ARG A 113 -3.79 -9.63 -7.65
N LEU A 114 -2.50 -9.34 -7.56
CA LEU A 114 -1.98 -8.25 -6.74
C LEU A 114 -2.58 -6.89 -7.17
N ILE A 115 -2.50 -6.56 -8.46
CA ILE A 115 -2.96 -5.27 -9.00
C ILE A 115 -4.48 -5.09 -8.86
N GLU A 116 -5.27 -6.12 -9.14
CA GLU A 116 -6.74 -6.05 -9.13
C GLU A 116 -7.33 -6.00 -7.72
N SER A 117 -6.56 -6.44 -6.71
CA SER A 117 -7.06 -6.59 -5.33
C SER A 117 -6.63 -5.47 -4.40
N GLY A 118 -5.65 -4.66 -4.80
CA GLY A 118 -5.12 -3.55 -4.01
C GLY A 118 -3.74 -3.75 -3.35
N PRO A 119 -3.27 -4.97 -3.02
CA PRO A 119 -1.92 -5.14 -2.49
C PRO A 119 -0.83 -4.81 -3.54
N ALA A 120 0.17 -4.07 -3.11
CA ALA A 120 1.44 -3.92 -3.82
C ALA A 120 2.38 -5.10 -3.50
N CYS A 121 3.37 -5.34 -4.36
CA CYS A 121 4.41 -6.37 -4.20
C CYS A 121 5.76 -5.87 -4.69
#